data_AF-A0A940H5C7-F1
#
_entry.id   AF-A0A940H5C7-F1
#
_cell.length_a   1.000
_cell.length_b   1.000
_cell.length_c   1.000
_cell.angle_alpha   90.00
_cell.angle_beta   90.00
_cell.angle_gamma   90.00
#
_symmetry.space_group_name_H-M   'P 1'
#
loop_
_entity.id
_entity.type
_entity.pdbx_description
1 polymer ?
#
loop_
_entity_poly.entity_id
_entity_poly.type
_entity_poly.pdbx_seq_one_letter_code
_entity_poly.pdbx_strand_id
1 'polypeptide(L)'
;MSAIEWLEVLALGVVPAVLASLGLHWWRPGWSRTRKTLIAAAIVPGAIVALCAFVFFNAAMSSAESCGVDACGMAIGAAMYVAFAAGIAFLLGWACAYGLLRLMDRR
;
A
#
# COMPACT_ATOMS: atom_id res chain seq x y z
N MET A 1 17.43 0.86 -8.20
CA MET A 1 16.25 0.01 -8.41
C MET A 1 16.02 -0.17 -9.89
N SER A 2 15.93 -1.42 -10.35
CA SER A 2 15.65 -1.76 -11.75
C SER A 2 14.14 -1.69 -12.04
N ALA A 3 13.74 -1.59 -13.30
CA ALA A 3 12.31 -1.54 -13.69
C ALA A 3 11.51 -2.78 -13.23
N ILE A 4 12.19 -3.92 -13.02
CA ILE A 4 11.60 -5.19 -12.58
C ILE A 4 11.16 -5.09 -11.12
N GLU A 5 11.99 -4.51 -10.24
CA GLU A 5 11.66 -4.36 -8.82
C GLU A 5 10.44 -3.45 -8.61
N TRP A 6 10.29 -2.41 -9.44
CA TRP A 6 9.11 -1.55 -9.44
C TRP A 6 7.84 -2.28 -9.84
N LEU A 7 7.93 -3.17 -10.83
CA LEU A 7 6.80 -4.00 -11.26
C LEU A 7 6.36 -4.96 -10.15
N GLU A 8 7.29 -5.55 -9.41
CA GLU A 8 6.98 -6.43 -8.28
C GLU A 8 6.26 -5.68 -7.16
N VAL A 9 6.77 -4.51 -6.76
CA VAL A 9 6.12 -3.68 -5.71
C VAL A 9 4.71 -3.25 -6.14
N LEU A 10 4.54 -2.85 -7.41
CA LEU A 10 3.23 -2.47 -7.93
C LEU A 10 2.29 -3.67 -8.03
N ALA A 11 2.77 -4.83 -8.47
CA ALA A 11 1.97 -6.05 -8.54
C ALA A 11 1.47 -6.49 -7.16
N LEU A 12 2.33 -6.40 -6.13
CA LEU A 12 1.98 -6.73 -4.74
C LEU A 12 0.93 -5.78 -4.14
N GLY A 13 0.84 -4.53 -4.61
CA GLY A 13 -0.22 -3.61 -4.19
C GLY A 13 -1.52 -3.78 -5.00
N VAL A 14 -1.40 -3.86 -6.33
CA VAL A 14 -2.54 -3.79 -7.25
C VAL A 14 -3.29 -5.11 -7.31
N VAL A 15 -2.60 -6.25 -7.39
CA VAL A 15 -3.25 -7.56 -7.55
C VAL A 15 -4.12 -7.92 -6.34
N PRO A 16 -3.64 -7.81 -5.08
CA PRO A 16 -4.47 -8.10 -3.92
C PRO A 16 -5.65 -7.13 -3.78
N ALA A 17 -5.45 -5.85 -4.11
CA ALA A 17 -6.52 -4.84 -4.09
C ALA A 17 -7.66 -5.20 -5.06
N VAL A 18 -7.32 -5.66 -6.27
CA VAL A 18 -8.29 -6.11 -7.27
C VAL A 18 -9.01 -7.37 -6.81
N LEU A 19 -8.27 -8.39 -6.36
CA LEU A 19 -8.86 -9.65 -5.88
C LEU A 19 -9.79 -9.44 -4.67
N ALA A 20 -9.37 -8.62 -3.70
CA ALA A 20 -10.17 -8.29 -2.53
C ALA A 20 -11.40 -7.46 -2.90
N SER A 21 -11.29 -6.54 -3.87
CA SER A 21 -12.43 -5.76 -4.38
C SER A 21 -13.45 -6.65 -5.07
N LEU A 22 -12.99 -7.63 -5.85
CA LEU A 22 -13.85 -8.64 -6.45
C LEU A 22 -14.54 -9.44 -5.33
N GLY A 23 -13.81 -10.04 -4.39
CA GLY A 23 -14.41 -10.79 -3.28
C GLY A 23 -15.48 -9.99 -2.52
N LEU A 24 -15.21 -8.72 -2.21
CA LEU A 24 -16.18 -7.81 -1.57
C LEU A 24 -17.38 -7.48 -2.46
N HIS A 25 -17.22 -7.47 -3.78
CA HIS A 25 -18.33 -7.29 -4.71
C HIS A 25 -19.35 -8.43 -4.58
N TRP A 26 -18.88 -9.69 -4.47
CA TRP A 26 -19.74 -10.87 -4.31
C TRP A 26 -20.32 -11.01 -2.89
N TRP A 27 -19.52 -10.77 -1.85
CA TRP A 27 -19.94 -10.99 -0.46
C TRP A 27 -20.74 -9.84 0.15
N ARG A 28 -20.56 -8.61 -0.34
CA ARG A 28 -21.23 -7.42 0.20
C ARG A 28 -21.88 -6.61 -0.94
N PRO A 29 -22.87 -7.16 -1.66
CA PRO A 29 -23.45 -6.52 -2.83
C PRO A 29 -23.98 -5.11 -2.53
N GLY A 30 -24.60 -4.90 -1.35
CA GLY A 30 -25.16 -3.61 -0.93
C GLY A 30 -24.16 -2.50 -0.56
N TRP A 31 -22.85 -2.75 -0.59
CA TRP A 31 -21.87 -1.69 -0.37
C TRP A 31 -21.65 -0.85 -1.63
N SER A 32 -21.43 0.45 -1.46
CA SER A 32 -21.05 1.33 -2.57
C SER A 32 -19.71 0.90 -3.16
N ARG A 33 -19.56 1.05 -4.48
CA ARG A 33 -18.33 0.73 -5.22
C ARG A 33 -17.10 1.37 -4.58
N THR A 34 -17.18 2.67 -4.31
CA THR A 34 -16.11 3.45 -3.69
C THR A 34 -15.66 2.84 -2.37
N ARG A 35 -16.60 2.41 -1.52
CA ARG A 35 -16.29 1.78 -0.23
C ARG A 35 -15.57 0.44 -0.42
N LYS A 36 -16.03 -0.42 -1.33
CA LYS A 36 -15.40 -1.72 -1.61
C LYS A 36 -13.95 -1.53 -2.07
N THR A 37 -13.74 -0.64 -3.04
CA THR A 37 -12.44 -0.44 -3.67
C THR A 37 -11.46 0.26 -2.74
N LEU A 38 -11.91 1.24 -1.93
CA LEU A 38 -11.03 1.92 -0.99
C LEU A 38 -10.55 0.97 0.11
N ILE A 39 -11.47 0.20 0.70
CA ILE A 39 -11.12 -0.76 1.76
C ILE A 39 -10.16 -1.82 1.21
N ALA A 40 -10.47 -2.40 0.05
CA ALA A 40 -9.62 -3.42 -0.57
C ALA A 40 -8.24 -2.87 -0.95
N ALA A 41 -8.18 -1.68 -1.54
CA ALA A 41 -6.92 -1.06 -1.92
C ALA A 41 -6.09 -0.62 -0.72
N ALA A 42 -6.71 -0.31 0.43
CA ALA A 42 -6.02 0.18 1.61
C ALA A 42 -5.31 -0.90 2.44
N ILE A 43 -5.70 -2.18 2.33
CA ILE A 43 -5.20 -3.23 3.24
C ILE A 43 -3.68 -3.37 3.17
N VAL A 44 -3.14 -3.68 1.99
CA VAL A 44 -1.70 -3.94 1.83
C VAL A 44 -0.87 -2.66 2.00
N PRO A 45 -1.18 -1.55 1.29
CA PRO A 45 -0.46 -0.30 1.48
C PRO A 45 -0.57 0.26 2.90
N GLY A 46 -1.73 0.11 3.55
CA GLY A 46 -1.94 0.55 4.92
C GLY A 46 -1.08 -0.20 5.92
N ALA A 47 -0.96 -1.53 5.76
CA ALA A 47 -0.05 -2.34 6.57
C ALA A 47 1.43 -1.94 6.38
N ILE A 48 1.84 -1.68 5.13
CA ILE A 48 3.20 -1.21 4.81
C ILE A 48 3.47 0.15 5.45
N VAL A 49 2.54 1.10 5.33
CA VAL A 49 2.68 2.43 5.94
C VAL A 49 2.74 2.34 7.46
N ALA A 50 1.96 1.47 8.09
CA ALA A 50 2.00 1.24 9.53
C ALA A 50 3.37 0.69 9.99
N LEU A 51 3.95 -0.26 9.24
CA LEU A 51 5.30 -0.78 9.49
C LEU A 51 6.36 0.30 9.29
N CYS A 52 6.25 1.11 8.23
CA CYS A 52 7.17 2.22 8.00
C CYS A 52 7.10 3.26 9.12
N ALA A 53 5.89 3.58 9.61
CA ALA A 53 5.71 4.47 10.74
C ALA A 53 6.36 3.90 12.01
N PHE A 54 6.19 2.60 12.28
CA PHE A 54 6.86 1.93 13.40
C PHE A 54 8.38 2.03 13.31
N VAL A 55 8.97 1.73 12.14
CA VAL A 55 10.43 1.85 11.91
C VAL A 55 10.89 3.29 12.09
N PHE A 56 10.16 4.26 11.52
CA PHE A 56 10.47 5.67 11.64
C PHE A 56 10.51 6.12 13.10
N PHE A 57 9.46 5.83 13.87
CA PHE A 57 9.37 6.21 15.28
C PHE A 57 10.43 5.51 16.12
N ASN A 58 10.70 4.22 15.86
CA ASN A 58 11.72 3.48 16.58
C ASN A 58 13.13 4.03 16.31
N ALA A 59 13.45 4.35 15.05
CA ALA A 59 14.72 4.97 14.68
C ALA A 59 14.84 6.40 15.24
N ALA A 60 13.76 7.19 15.20
CA ALA A 60 13.76 8.56 15.71
C ALA A 60 13.91 8.65 17.24
N MET A 61 13.43 7.64 17.98
CA MET A 61 13.54 7.58 19.45
C MET A 61 14.80 6.86 19.95
N SER A 62 15.57 6.23 19.06
CA SER A 62 16.80 5.53 19.43
C SER A 62 17.94 6.50 19.74
N SER A 63 18.76 6.20 20.75
CA SER A 63 19.95 7.00 21.03
C SER A 63 21.04 6.75 19.97
N ALA A 64 21.87 7.76 19.70
CA ALA A 64 22.97 7.69 18.73
C ALA A 64 24.01 6.59 19.05
N GLU A 65 24.11 6.16 20.31
CA GLU A 65 24.93 5.01 20.73
C GLU A 65 24.30 3.66 20.39
N SER A 66 22.96 3.57 20.42
CA SER A 66 22.24 2.31 20.17
C SER A 66 22.02 2.06 18.68
N CYS A 67 21.81 3.15 17.94
CA CYS A 67 21.58 3.15 16.52
C CYS A 67 22.65 4.05 15.93
N GLY A 68 23.79 3.46 15.54
CA GLY A 68 24.91 4.20 14.98
C GLY A 68 24.40 5.23 13.97
N VAL A 69 24.90 6.47 14.07
CA VAL A 69 24.27 7.68 13.49
C VAL A 69 23.84 7.52 12.03
N ASP A 70 24.62 6.77 11.25
CA ASP A 70 24.36 6.48 9.83
C ASP A 70 23.23 5.46 9.59
N ALA A 71 23.10 4.46 10.47
CA ALA A 71 22.08 3.42 10.36
C ALA A 71 20.66 3.98 10.62
N CYS A 72 20.53 4.89 11.59
CA CYS A 72 19.24 5.53 11.88
C CYS A 72 18.79 6.45 10.74
N GLY A 73 19.73 7.21 10.16
CA GLY A 73 19.46 8.04 8.98
C GLY A 73 18.99 7.19 7.78
N MET A 74 19.67 6.07 7.51
CA MET A 74 19.27 5.15 6.44
C MET A 74 17.91 4.49 6.70
N ALA A 75 17.62 4.09 7.93
CA ALA A 75 16.34 3.47 8.28
C ALA A 75 15.16 4.44 8.10
N ILE A 76 15.32 5.69 8.53
CA ILE A 76 14.32 6.74 8.34
C ILE A 76 14.12 7.03 6.84
N GLY A 77 15.21 7.19 6.09
CA GLY A 77 15.15 7.43 4.64
C GLY A 77 14.45 6.30 3.89
N ALA A 78 14.79 5.04 4.21
CA ALA A 78 14.14 3.87 3.63
C ALA A 78 12.65 3.80 3.97
N ALA A 79 12.28 4.04 5.23
CA ALA A 79 10.89 4.03 5.67
C ALA A 79 10.06 5.10 4.94
N MET A 80 10.59 6.31 4.77
CA MET A 80 9.92 7.38 4.01
C MET A 80 9.73 7.01 2.54
N TYR A 81 10.78 6.45 1.91
CA TYR A 81 10.72 6.04 0.51
C TYR A 81 9.68 4.94 0.27
N VAL A 82 9.67 3.91 1.11
CA VAL A 82 8.72 2.79 1.01
C VAL A 82 7.29 3.27 1.31
N ALA A 83 7.10 4.16 2.28
CA ALA A 83 5.78 4.75 2.56
C ALA A 83 5.25 5.54 1.34
N PHE A 84 6.10 6.28 0.65
CA PHE A 84 5.72 7.00 -0.56
C PHE A 84 5.33 6.05 -1.70
N ALA A 85 6.13 5.00 -1.93
CA ALA A 85 5.83 3.97 -2.92
C ALA A 85 4.51 3.24 -2.60
N ALA A 86 4.25 2.94 -1.34
CA ALA A 86 2.98 2.35 -0.89
C ALA A 86 1.79 3.28 -1.18
N GLY A 87 1.95 4.60 -0.99
CA GLY A 87 0.93 5.59 -1.35
C GLY A 87 0.59 5.57 -2.85
N ILE A 88 1.59 5.48 -3.73
CA ILE A 88 1.38 5.36 -5.17
C ILE A 88 0.67 4.04 -5.51
N ALA A 89 1.10 2.93 -4.92
CA ALA A 89 0.49 1.61 -5.11
C ALA A 89 -0.98 1.59 -4.66
N PHE A 90 -1.33 2.28 -3.57
CA PHE A 90 -2.70 2.48 -3.12
C PHE A 90 -3.56 3.18 -4.18
N LEU A 91 -3.09 4.31 -4.71
CA LEU A 91 -3.83 5.08 -5.71
C LEU A 91 -4.05 4.28 -7.00
N LEU A 92 -3.02 3.59 -7.48
CA LEU A 92 -3.11 2.74 -8.66
C LEU A 92 -4.04 1.54 -8.43
N GLY A 93 -3.90 0.85 -7.30
CA GLY A 93 -4.76 -0.28 -6.94
C GLY A 93 -6.22 0.13 -6.83
N TRP A 94 -6.50 1.28 -6.20
CA TRP A 94 -7.83 1.85 -6.11
C TRP A 94 -8.41 2.20 -7.48
N ALA A 95 -7.64 2.90 -8.33
CA ALA A 95 -8.08 3.28 -9.67
C ALA A 95 -8.38 2.05 -10.55
N CYS A 96 -7.52 1.04 -10.53
CA CYS A 96 -7.73 -0.22 -11.26
C CYS A 96 -8.97 -0.98 -10.76
N ALA A 97 -9.10 -1.16 -9.45
CA ALA A 97 -10.25 -1.86 -8.87
C ALA A 97 -11.57 -1.12 -9.14
N TYR A 98 -11.57 0.21 -9.04
CA TYR A 98 -12.72 1.04 -9.34
C TYR A 98 -13.10 0.97 -10.83
N GLY A 99 -12.12 1.05 -11.72
CA GLY A 99 -12.33 0.89 -13.16
C GLY A 99 -12.94 -0.48 -13.50
N LEU A 100 -12.40 -1.55 -12.90
CA LEU A 100 -12.89 -2.91 -13.12
C LEU A 100 -14.34 -3.08 -12.67
N LEU A 101 -14.68 -2.70 -11.44
CA LEU A 101 -16.06 -2.80 -10.95
C LEU A 101 -17.02 -1.92 -11.76
N ARG A 102 -16.57 -0.75 -12.24
CA ARG A 102 -17.38 0.10 -13.11
C ARG A 102 -17.64 -0.54 -14.47
N LEU A 103 -16.68 -1.29 -15.02
CA LEU A 103 -16.85 -2.03 -16.27
C LEU A 103 -17.77 -3.24 -16.09
N MET A 104 -17.70 -3.92 -14.95
CA MET A 104 -18.59 -5.04 -14.63
C MET A 104 -20.04 -4.60 -14.51
N ASP A 105 -20.33 -3.51 -13.78
CA ASP A 105 -21.69 -3.00 -13.61
C ASP A 105 -22.31 -2.42 -14.90
N ARG A 106 -21.52 -2.26 -15.97
CA ARG A 106 -21.99 -1.81 -17.29
C ARG A 106 -22.44 -2.96 -18.20
N ARG A 107 -22.14 -4.21 -17.83
CA ARG A 107 -22.57 -5.42 -18.54
C ARG A 107 -23.82 -5.99 -17.88
#